data_AF-A0A9D6JIY2-F1
#
_entry.id   AF-A0A9D6JIY2-F1
#
_cell.length_a   1.000
_cell.length_b   1.000
_cell.length_c   1.000
_cell.angle_alpha   90.00
_cell.angle_beta   90.00
_cell.angle_gamma   90.00
#
_symmetry.space_group_name_H-M   'P 1'
#
loop_
_entity.id
_entity.type
_entity.pdbx_description
1 polymer ?
#
loop_
_entity_poly.entity_id
_entity_poly.type
_entity_poly.pdbx_seq_one_letter_code
_entity_poly.pdbx_strand_id
1 'polypeptide(L)'
;MSDEDGLQLSPQLMQDLRDTLKKHDARCSDDVLAMQYLVAAAGMMLSSYDNAQMNKHDALHDLSGFMHHVYDYMEQEKVKRAAPPPKDAMGVWKPGK
;
A
#
# COMPACT_ATOMS: atom_id res chain seq x y z
N MET A 1 -16.99 -11.18 -10.71
CA MET A 1 -17.11 -11.57 -9.28
C MET A 1 -15.69 -11.88 -8.81
N SER A 2 -14.92 -11.00 -8.17
CA SER A 2 -15.12 -9.62 -7.73
C SER A 2 -13.75 -8.94 -7.67
N ASP A 3 -13.63 -7.72 -8.17
CA ASP A 3 -12.43 -6.87 -8.12
C ASP A 3 -12.25 -6.19 -6.73
N GLU A 4 -12.52 -6.90 -5.62
CA GLU A 4 -12.89 -6.27 -4.34
C GLU A 4 -12.04 -6.58 -3.08
N ASP A 5 -10.75 -6.90 -3.15
CA ASP A 5 -9.96 -7.07 -1.89
C ASP A 5 -8.51 -6.53 -1.95
N GLY A 6 -8.27 -5.47 -2.72
CA GLY A 6 -7.02 -4.71 -2.62
C GLY A 6 -7.15 -3.58 -1.59
N LEU A 7 -6.21 -3.47 -0.64
CA LEU A 7 -6.14 -2.29 0.24
C LEU A 7 -6.14 -1.00 -0.60
N GLN A 8 -7.11 -0.12 -0.38
CA GLN A 8 -7.15 1.19 -1.01
C GLN A 8 -6.26 2.18 -0.26
N LEU A 9 -4.95 2.08 -0.47
CA LEU A 9 -3.97 3.05 0.03
C LEU A 9 -4.03 4.33 -0.82
N SER A 10 -4.96 5.22 -0.50
CA SER A 10 -5.03 6.53 -1.17
C SER A 10 -3.88 7.44 -0.69
N PRO A 11 -3.36 8.33 -1.55
CA PRO A 11 -2.36 9.31 -1.14
C PRO A 11 -2.81 10.17 0.04
N GLN A 12 -4.11 10.47 0.13
CA GLN A 12 -4.70 11.24 1.22
C GLN A 12 -4.64 10.48 2.55
N LEU A 13 -5.05 9.21 2.56
CA LEU A 13 -4.98 8.37 3.77
C LEU A 13 -3.55 8.29 4.31
N MET A 14 -2.58 8.09 3.42
CA MET A 14 -1.16 8.04 3.81
C MET A 14 -0.66 9.38 4.37
N GLN A 15 -1.17 10.50 3.85
CA GLN A 15 -0.86 11.82 4.38
C GLN A 15 -1.46 12.02 5.77
N ASP A 16 -2.73 11.66 5.96
CA ASP A 16 -3.43 11.79 7.23
C ASP A 16 -2.77 10.94 8.34
N LEU A 17 -2.32 9.74 8.00
CA LEU A 17 -1.56 8.88 8.91
C LEU A 17 -0.24 9.53 9.34
N ARG A 18 0.55 10.06 8.39
CA ARG A 18 1.80 10.77 8.71
C ARG A 18 1.57 11.99 9.59
N ASP A 19 0.56 12.79 9.26
CA ASP A 19 0.26 14.00 10.03
C ASP A 19 -0.25 13.68 11.43
N THR A 20 -0.97 12.57 11.59
CA THR A 20 -1.36 12.06 12.91
C THR A 20 -0.15 11.62 13.72
N LEU A 21 0.76 10.83 13.15
CA LEU A 21 1.98 10.41 13.83
C LEU A 21 2.84 11.60 14.26
N LYS A 22 3.01 12.60 13.39
CA LYS A 22 3.74 13.84 13.69
C LYS A 22 3.16 14.64 14.86
N LYS A 23 1.84 14.62 15.06
CA LYS A 23 1.19 15.28 16.22
C LYS A 23 1.60 14.64 17.54
N HIS A 24 1.93 13.34 17.54
CA HIS A 24 2.34 12.60 18.74
C HIS A 24 3.86 12.54 18.91
N ASP A 25 4.62 12.46 17.82
CA ASP A 25 6.09 12.51 17.82
C ASP A 25 6.59 13.28 16.60
N ALA A 26 7.15 14.48 16.84
CA ALA A 26 7.65 15.33 15.76
C ALA A 26 8.74 14.67 14.90
N ARG A 27 9.44 13.65 15.45
CA ARG A 27 10.46 12.89 14.71
C ARG A 27 9.86 12.03 13.60
N CYS A 28 8.56 11.76 13.62
CA CYS A 28 7.83 11.10 12.52
C CYS A 28 7.74 11.95 11.25
N SER A 29 8.44 13.10 11.17
CA SER A 29 8.84 13.68 9.89
C SER A 29 9.79 12.81 9.09
N ASP A 30 10.52 11.92 9.76
CA ASP A 30 11.28 10.85 9.13
C ASP A 30 10.35 9.69 8.74
N ASP A 31 10.34 9.36 7.44
CA ASP A 31 9.45 8.33 6.90
C ASP A 31 9.77 6.93 7.43
N VAL A 32 11.04 6.63 7.73
CA VAL A 32 11.45 5.33 8.30
C VAL A 32 10.92 5.19 9.71
N LEU A 33 11.02 6.23 10.52
CA LEU A 33 10.44 6.23 11.86
C LEU A 33 8.91 6.13 11.80
N ALA A 34 8.25 6.86 10.89
CA ALA A 34 6.80 6.75 10.70
C ALA A 34 6.38 5.31 10.34
N MET A 35 7.12 4.63 9.45
CA MET A 35 6.88 3.21 9.13
C MET A 35 7.04 2.31 10.36
N GLN A 36 8.07 2.52 11.19
CA GLN A 36 8.25 1.75 12.43
C GLN A 36 7.06 1.91 13.39
N TYR A 37 6.53 3.13 13.51
CA TYR A 37 5.33 3.38 14.31
C TYR A 37 4.10 2.63 13.78
N LEU A 38 3.90 2.59 12.47
CA LEU A 38 2.78 1.86 11.86
C LEU A 38 2.89 0.34 12.10
N VAL A 39 4.09 -0.23 11.95
CA VAL A 39 4.34 -1.65 12.23
C VAL A 39 4.13 -1.95 13.72
N ALA A 40 4.65 -1.09 14.61
CA ALA A 40 4.45 -1.24 16.04
C ALA A 40 2.97 -1.13 16.44
N ALA A 41 2.21 -0.23 15.82
CA ALA A 41 0.77 -0.09 16.04
C ALA A 41 0.02 -1.36 15.63
N ALA A 42 0.34 -1.94 14.47
CA ALA A 42 -0.24 -3.21 14.05
C ALA A 42 0.05 -4.35 15.05
N GLY A 43 1.29 -4.45 15.54
CA GLY A 43 1.66 -5.43 16.57
C GLY A 43 0.93 -5.22 17.90
N MET A 44 0.74 -3.96 18.32
CA MET A 44 -0.01 -3.60 19.53
C MET A 44 -1.51 -3.92 19.39
N MET A 45 -2.09 -3.67 18.21
CA MET A 45 -3.48 -4.04 17.92
C MET A 45 -3.68 -5.55 17.96
N LEU A 46 -2.76 -6.32 17.37
CA LEU A 46 -2.83 -7.78 17.39
C LEU A 46 -2.61 -8.37 18.79
N SER A 47 -1.71 -7.79 19.60
CA SER A 47 -1.47 -8.26 20.96
C SER A 47 -2.70 -8.07 21.85
N SER A 48 -3.41 -6.95 21.67
CA SER A 48 -4.66 -6.64 22.38
C SER A 48 -5.91 -7.32 21.79
N TYR A 49 -5.82 -7.92 20.60
CA TYR A 49 -6.94 -8.64 20.00
C TYR A 49 -7.32 -9.88 20.83
N ASP A 50 -8.56 -9.92 21.29
CA ASP A 50 -9.07 -11.01 22.14
C ASP A 50 -9.78 -12.06 21.29
N ASN A 51 -9.03 -13.10 20.91
CA ASN A 51 -9.55 -14.26 20.23
C ASN A 51 -8.73 -15.48 20.63
N ALA A 52 -9.30 -16.31 21.53
CA ALA A 52 -8.63 -17.49 22.07
C ALA A 52 -8.32 -18.58 21.02
N GLN A 53 -8.96 -18.55 19.86
CA GLN A 53 -8.75 -19.52 18.78
C GLN A 53 -7.70 -19.05 17.76
N MET A 54 -7.30 -17.78 17.81
CA MET A 54 -6.33 -17.21 16.88
C MET A 54 -4.91 -17.50 17.36
N ASN A 55 -4.10 -18.11 16.49
CA ASN A 55 -2.66 -18.13 16.69
C ASN A 55 -2.08 -16.77 16.28
N LYS A 56 -1.79 -15.93 17.28
CA LYS A 56 -1.23 -14.58 17.06
C LYS A 56 0.13 -14.61 16.35
N HIS A 57 0.92 -15.68 16.50
CA HIS A 57 2.19 -15.80 15.79
C HIS A 57 1.99 -16.06 14.30
N ASP A 58 1.03 -16.92 13.93
CA ASP A 58 0.70 -17.16 12.52
C ASP A 58 0.12 -15.88 11.90
N ALA A 59 -0.74 -15.16 12.63
CA ALA A 59 -1.26 -13.87 12.18
C ALA A 59 -0.15 -12.82 11.94
N LEU A 60 0.89 -12.78 12.78
CA LEU A 60 2.06 -11.91 12.54
C LEU A 60 2.81 -12.31 11.27
N HIS A 61 2.99 -13.61 11.04
CA HIS A 61 3.63 -14.11 9.82
C HIS A 61 2.82 -13.72 8.57
N ASP A 62 1.50 -13.90 8.62
CA ASP A 62 0.60 -13.55 7.52
C ASP A 62 0.59 -12.04 7.26
N LEU A 63 0.58 -11.21 8.31
CA LEU A 63 0.70 -9.75 8.18
C LEU A 63 2.03 -9.33 7.54
N SER A 64 3.12 -10.00 7.89
CA SER A 64 4.43 -9.77 7.27
C SER A 64 4.41 -10.14 5.79
N GLY A 65 3.88 -11.33 5.44
CA GLY A 65 3.73 -11.77 4.05
C GLY A 65 2.85 -10.82 3.24
N PHE A 66 1.75 -10.36 3.82
CA PHE A 66 0.87 -9.38 3.22
C PHE A 66 1.56 -8.02 2.98
N MET A 67 2.37 -7.54 3.93
CA MET A 67 3.15 -6.31 3.76
C MET A 67 4.13 -6.41 2.58
N HIS A 68 4.81 -7.55 2.42
CA HIS A 68 5.66 -7.80 1.26
C HIS A 68 4.86 -7.77 -0.05
N HIS A 69 3.70 -8.42 -0.08
CA HIS A 69 2.84 -8.44 -1.26
C HIS A 69 2.37 -7.02 -1.67
N VAL A 70 1.98 -6.19 -0.71
CA VAL A 70 1.59 -4.80 -0.98
C VAL A 70 2.76 -3.99 -1.54
N TYR A 71 3.97 -4.16 -1.00
CA TYR A 71 5.16 -3.51 -1.52
C TYR A 71 5.43 -3.91 -2.98
N ASP A 72 5.47 -5.21 -3.26
CA ASP A 72 5.72 -5.73 -4.62
C ASP A 72 4.66 -5.24 -5.61
N TYR A 73 3.39 -5.22 -5.18
CA TYR A 73 2.29 -4.71 -5.98
C TYR A 73 2.46 -3.22 -6.31
N MET A 74 2.80 -2.38 -5.33
CA MET A 74 3.05 -0.95 -5.54
C MET A 74 4.25 -0.69 -6.47
N GLU A 75 5.33 -1.47 -6.36
CA GLU A 75 6.48 -1.38 -7.25
C GLU A 75 6.10 -1.73 -8.70
N GLN A 76 5.30 -2.78 -8.89
CA GLN A 76 4.79 -3.15 -10.22
C GLN A 76 3.87 -2.05 -10.81
N GLU A 77 3.01 -1.44 -10.01
CA GLU A 77 2.14 -0.35 -10.45
C GLU A 77 2.93 0.90 -10.87
N LYS A 78 4.04 1.22 -10.19
CA LYS A 78 4.95 2.31 -10.59
C LYS A 78 5.54 2.06 -11.99
N VAL A 79 5.97 0.82 -12.25
CA VAL A 79 6.53 0.44 -13.56
C VAL A 79 5.50 0.56 -14.67
N LYS A 80 4.26 0.11 -14.44
CA LYS A 80 3.16 0.22 -15.42
C LYS A 80 2.81 1.67 -15.77
N ARG A 81 2.79 2.56 -14.76
CA ARG A 81 2.51 4.00 -14.97
C ARG A 81 3.65 4.74 -15.68
N ALA A 82 4.87 4.24 -15.58
CA ALA A 82 6.05 4.83 -16.24
C ALA A 82 6.19 4.40 -17.71
N ALA A 83 5.43 3.40 -18.17
CA ALA A 83 5.45 2.99 -19.58
C ALA A 83 4.77 4.06 -20.45
N PRO A 84 5.44 4.64 -21.46
CA PRO A 84 4.79 5.55 -22.39
C PRO A 84 3.67 4.80 -23.13
N PRO A 85 2.53 5.45 -23.42
CA PRO A 85 1.45 4.80 -24.15
C PRO A 85 1.98 4.26 -25.49
N PRO A 86 1.58 3.05 -25.92
CA PRO A 86 1.97 2.53 -27.22
C PRO A 86 1.57 3.56 -28.28
N LYS A 87 2.57 4.08 -28.99
CA LYS A 87 2.38 4.97 -30.14
C LYS A 87 1.92 4.13 -31.32
N ASP A 88 0.72 3.55 -31.22
CA ASP A 88 0.06 2.94 -32.37
C ASP A 88 -0.46 4.07 -33.26
N ALA A 89 0.29 4.28 -34.33
CA ALA A 89 -0.09 4.87 -35.61
C ALA A 89 -1.46 5.56 -35.65
N MET A 90 -1.46 6.88 -35.45
CA MET A 90 -2.42 7.80 -36.08
C MET A 90 -2.21 7.76 -37.61
N GLY A 91 -2.61 6.65 -38.24
CA GLY A 91 -2.80 6.54 -39.67
C GLY A 91 -4.06 7.27 -40.09
N VAL A 92 -4.05 8.61 -40.04
CA VAL A 92 -5.10 9.44 -40.64
C VAL A 92 -4.91 9.45 -42.17
N TRP A 93 -5.60 8.50 -42.80
CA TRP A 93 -6.38 8.49 -44.05
C TRP A 93 -5.88 9.11 -45.37
N LYS A 94 -6.12 8.38 -46.48
CA LYS A 94 -6.61 8.97 -47.74
C LYS A 94 -7.77 8.12 -48.32
N PRO A 95 -8.90 8.74 -48.73
CA PRO A 95 -9.97 8.07 -49.48
C PRO A 95 -9.49 7.64 -50.86
N GLY A 96 -10.14 6.60 -51.41
CA GLY A 96 -9.83 6.06 -52.72
C GLY A 96 -10.23 6.96 -53.91
N LYS A 97 -9.46 6.74 -55.00
CA LYS A 97 -9.60 7.18 -56.40
C LYS A 97 -9.58 8.67 -56.71
#